data_AF-A0A6N0JXW6-F1
#
_entry.id   AF-A0A6N0JXW6-F1
#
_cell.length_a   1.000
_cell.length_b   1.000
_cell.length_c   1.000
_cell.angle_alpha   90.00
_cell.angle_beta   90.00
_cell.angle_gamma   90.00
#
_symmetry.space_group_name_H-M   'P 1'
#
loop_
_entity.id
_entity.type
_entity.pdbx_description
1 polymer ?
#
loop_
_entity_poly.entity_id
_entity_poly.type
_entity_poly.pdbx_seq_one_letter_code
_entity_poly.pdbx_strand_id
1 'polypeptide(L)'
;MARWLDPALEPWFGQLEVTQQAMACRRYVGASQERGAGATRCTYLVAYTGRPADYGVWLRHYLDHHVPLMRRLPALRELEVCTRLDWLSELPLPREDAVQRNKVVFDDAASLTAALHSPTRREMRQDSDTSPPFEGGNVHYPMTTYRVA
;
A
#
# COMPACT_ATOMS: atom_id res chain seq x y z
N MET A 1 26.86 -4.41 -0.03
CA MET A 1 25.51 -4.90 -0.37
C MET A 1 24.70 -3.96 -1.30
N ALA A 2 25.29 -2.92 -1.91
CA ALA A 2 24.54 -1.96 -2.74
C ALA A 2 25.09 -1.77 -4.17
N ARG A 3 25.88 -2.72 -4.69
CA ARG A 3 26.54 -2.57 -6.01
C ARG A 3 25.55 -2.47 -7.19
N TRP A 4 24.34 -3.01 -7.05
CA TRP A 4 23.31 -3.03 -8.10
C TRP A 4 22.44 -1.76 -8.14
N LEU A 5 22.62 -0.84 -7.18
CA LEU A 5 21.90 0.44 -7.13
C LEU A 5 22.83 1.63 -7.45
N ASP A 6 24.06 1.35 -7.89
CA ASP A 6 24.99 2.39 -8.33
C ASP A 6 24.69 2.73 -9.80
N PRO A 7 24.16 3.93 -10.10
CA PRO A 7 23.86 4.34 -11.47
C PRO A 7 25.10 4.43 -12.36
N ALA A 8 26.32 4.46 -11.79
CA ALA A 8 27.57 4.36 -12.55
C ALA A 8 27.88 2.92 -13.01
N LEU A 9 27.25 1.90 -12.40
CA LEU A 9 27.50 0.48 -12.70
C LEU A 9 26.39 -0.18 -13.54
N GLU A 10 25.17 0.36 -13.53
CA GLU A 10 24.01 -0.17 -14.27
C GLU A 10 23.34 0.94 -15.11
N PRO A 11 23.70 1.10 -16.40
CA PRO A 11 23.31 2.26 -17.23
C PRO A 11 21.80 2.50 -17.37
N TRP A 12 20.98 1.46 -17.22
CA TRP A 12 19.52 1.57 -17.27
C TRP A 12 18.93 2.22 -16.01
N PHE A 13 19.62 2.17 -14.87
CA PHE A 13 19.22 2.89 -13.65
C PHE A 13 19.33 4.40 -13.82
N GLY A 14 20.29 4.89 -14.61
CA GLY A 14 20.47 6.32 -14.87
C GLY A 14 19.32 6.98 -15.66
N GLN A 15 18.39 6.18 -16.18
CA GLN A 15 17.20 6.63 -16.92
C GLN A 15 15.90 6.47 -16.12
N LEU A 16 15.97 5.92 -14.91
CA LEU A 16 14.82 5.67 -14.05
C LEU A 16 14.76 6.70 -12.93
N GLU A 17 13.56 7.20 -12.65
CA GLU A 17 13.31 7.91 -11.41
C GLU A 17 13.20 6.87 -10.28
N VAL A 18 14.22 6.81 -9.43
CA VAL A 18 14.29 5.86 -8.32
C VAL A 18 14.25 6.61 -7.00
N THR A 19 13.23 6.33 -6.19
CA THR A 19 13.08 6.87 -4.83
C THR A 19 13.24 5.76 -3.79
N GLN A 20 13.48 6.14 -2.54
CA GLN A 20 13.62 5.22 -1.42
C GLN A 20 12.69 5.56 -0.26
N GLN A 21 12.17 4.53 0.40
CA GLN A 21 11.37 4.65 1.60
C GLN A 21 11.50 3.42 2.50
N ALA A 22 11.56 3.62 3.81
CA ALA A 22 11.40 2.56 4.79
C ALA A 22 10.04 2.70 5.48
N MET A 23 9.34 1.57 5.67
CA MET A 23 8.01 1.55 6.27
C MET A 23 7.84 0.32 7.17
N ALA A 24 7.07 0.46 8.24
CA ALA A 24 6.67 -0.66 9.09
C ALA A 24 5.38 -1.28 8.53
N CYS A 25 5.44 -2.53 8.05
CA CYS A 25 4.31 -3.21 7.44
C CYS A 25 3.62 -4.17 8.42
N ARG A 26 2.30 -4.02 8.55
CA ARG A 26 1.40 -4.86 9.35
C ARG A 26 0.48 -5.64 8.44
N ARG A 27 0.42 -6.96 8.62
CA ARG A 27 -0.48 -7.85 7.89
C ARG A 27 -1.71 -8.14 8.73
N TYR A 28 -2.89 -7.84 8.19
CA TYR A 28 -4.19 -8.03 8.85
C TYR A 28 -4.98 -9.21 8.30
N VAL A 29 -4.73 -9.56 7.03
CA VAL A 29 -5.27 -10.72 6.35
C VAL A 29 -4.15 -11.30 5.49
N GLY A 30 -3.98 -12.62 5.52
CA GLY A 30 -3.00 -13.33 4.68
C GLY A 30 -2.07 -14.23 5.47
N ALA A 31 -2.35 -15.53 5.40
CA ALA A 31 -1.40 -16.63 5.55
C ALA A 31 -1.93 -17.97 4.97
N SER A 32 -3.22 -18.07 4.59
CA SER A 32 -3.83 -19.35 4.19
C SER A 32 -4.37 -19.35 2.75
N GLN A 33 -3.45 -19.60 1.80
CA GLN A 33 -3.59 -20.53 0.67
C GLN A 33 -2.52 -20.18 -0.37
N GLU A 34 -1.39 -20.89 -0.27
CA GLU A 34 -0.40 -20.89 -1.34
C GLU A 34 -1.06 -21.41 -2.61
N ARG A 35 -1.26 -20.54 -3.59
CA ARG A 35 -1.30 -21.00 -4.97
C ARG A 35 0.15 -21.27 -5.38
N GLY A 36 0.35 -22.30 -6.20
CA GLY A 36 1.65 -22.63 -6.78
C GLY A 36 2.27 -21.41 -7.48
N ALA A 37 3.59 -21.43 -7.59
CA ALA A 37 4.35 -20.42 -8.32
C ALA A 37 3.69 -20.12 -9.68
N GLY A 38 3.61 -18.84 -10.06
CA GLY A 38 3.02 -18.40 -11.33
C GLY A 38 1.51 -18.09 -11.30
N ALA A 39 0.77 -18.35 -10.22
CA ALA A 39 -0.62 -17.90 -10.14
C ALA A 39 -0.72 -16.37 -10.04
N THR A 40 -1.46 -15.76 -10.97
CA THR A 40 -1.72 -14.32 -10.99
C THR A 40 -2.82 -13.92 -9.99
N ARG A 41 -2.71 -12.72 -9.45
CA ARG A 41 -3.68 -12.04 -8.58
C ARG A 41 -3.92 -10.62 -9.08
N CYS A 42 -4.95 -9.97 -8.55
CA CYS A 42 -5.11 -8.52 -8.67
C CYS A 42 -4.74 -7.86 -7.33
N THR A 43 -3.69 -7.05 -7.33
CA THR A 43 -3.28 -6.25 -6.17
C THR A 43 -3.68 -4.79 -6.39
N TYR A 44 -4.34 -4.20 -5.42
CA TYR A 44 -4.70 -2.79 -5.42
C TYR A 44 -3.81 -2.08 -4.39
N LEU A 45 -2.82 -1.35 -4.90
CA LEU A 45 -1.91 -0.55 -4.08
C LEU A 45 -2.46 0.85 -3.92
N VAL A 46 -2.38 1.35 -2.70
CA VAL A 46 -2.77 2.72 -2.34
C VAL A 46 -1.61 3.39 -1.63
N ALA A 47 -1.31 4.63 -2.01
CA ALA A 47 -0.33 5.46 -1.32
C ALA A 47 -0.96 6.78 -0.93
N TYR A 48 -0.76 7.19 0.32
CA TYR A 48 -1.20 8.48 0.87
C TYR A 48 -0.02 9.46 0.84
N THR A 49 0.02 10.29 -0.18
CA THR A 49 1.04 11.33 -0.43
C THR A 49 0.48 12.65 0.06
N GLY A 50 0.80 13.01 1.30
CA GLY A 50 0.19 14.15 1.98
C GLY A 50 0.60 14.24 3.44
N ARG A 51 0.01 15.20 4.15
CA ARG A 51 0.39 15.57 5.51
C ARG A 51 -0.84 15.58 6.41
N PRO A 52 -0.97 14.62 7.34
CA PRO A 52 -1.96 14.74 8.40
C PRO A 52 -1.57 15.89 9.34
N ALA A 53 -2.57 16.61 9.84
CA ALA A 53 -2.35 17.68 10.82
C ALA A 53 -1.69 17.13 12.11
N ASP A 54 -2.11 15.94 12.53
CA ASP A 54 -1.46 15.13 13.56
C ASP A 54 -1.38 13.68 13.06
N TYR A 55 -0.15 13.20 12.82
CA TYR A 55 0.07 11.85 12.29
C TYR A 55 -0.39 10.76 13.26
N GLY A 56 -0.24 10.96 14.57
CA GLY A 56 -0.62 9.97 15.57
C GLY A 56 -2.12 9.81 15.68
N VAL A 57 -2.87 10.93 15.65
CA VAL A 57 -4.34 10.93 15.66
C VAL A 57 -4.88 10.34 14.35
N TRP A 58 -4.35 10.78 13.21
CA TRP A 58 -4.77 10.27 11.90
C TRP A 58 -4.50 8.77 11.75
N LEU A 59 -3.28 8.33 12.09
CA LEU A 59 -2.91 6.93 11.99
C LEU A 59 -3.74 6.05 12.93
N ARG A 60 -3.98 6.50 14.16
CA ARG A 60 -4.84 5.78 15.11
C ARG A 60 -6.24 5.60 14.56
N HIS A 61 -6.84 6.67 14.04
CA HIS A 61 -8.15 6.57 13.40
C HIS A 61 -8.14 5.57 12.23
N TYR A 62 -7.14 5.66 11.35
CA TYR A 62 -7.01 4.73 10.22
C TYR A 62 -6.91 3.27 10.67
N LEU A 63 -6.07 2.98 11.67
CA LEU A 63 -5.86 1.60 12.14
C LEU A 63 -7.05 1.06 12.93
N ASP A 64 -7.70 1.88 13.75
CA ASP A 64 -8.77 1.45 14.66
C ASP A 64 -10.16 1.44 14.00
N HIS A 65 -10.36 2.25 12.94
CA HIS A 65 -11.65 2.38 12.25
C HIS A 65 -11.57 1.90 10.80
N HIS A 66 -10.67 2.47 10.00
CA HIS A 66 -10.63 2.20 8.56
C HIS A 66 -10.23 0.75 8.24
N VAL A 67 -9.18 0.24 8.88
CA VAL A 67 -8.67 -1.12 8.65
C VAL A 67 -9.71 -2.20 8.95
N PRO A 68 -10.46 -2.17 10.07
CA PRO A 68 -11.59 -3.06 10.28
C PRO A 68 -12.63 -3.05 9.14
N LEU A 69 -12.92 -1.89 8.54
CA LEU A 69 -13.81 -1.83 7.38
C LEU A 69 -13.17 -2.52 6.16
N MET A 70 -11.89 -2.25 5.88
CA MET A 70 -11.15 -2.89 4.78
C MET A 70 -11.18 -4.42 4.88
N ARG A 71 -11.01 -4.97 6.09
CA ARG A 71 -11.01 -6.43 6.34
C ARG A 71 -12.34 -7.12 5.98
N ARG A 72 -13.43 -6.36 5.87
CA ARG A 72 -14.76 -6.84 5.50
C ARG A 72 -15.03 -6.77 4.00
N LEU A 73 -14.08 -6.27 3.19
CA LEU A 73 -14.25 -6.24 1.74
C LEU A 73 -14.49 -7.66 1.18
N PRO A 74 -15.47 -7.83 0.29
CA PRO A 74 -15.79 -9.14 -0.25
C PRO A 74 -14.63 -9.67 -1.09
N ALA A 75 -14.38 -10.99 -1.02
CA ALA A 75 -13.32 -11.68 -1.74
C ALA A 75 -11.88 -11.19 -1.44
N LEU A 76 -11.67 -10.45 -0.35
CA LEU A 76 -10.34 -10.04 0.11
C LEU A 76 -9.47 -11.25 0.45
N ARG A 77 -8.25 -11.28 -0.10
CA ARG A 77 -7.28 -12.36 0.10
C ARG A 77 -6.13 -11.95 1.01
N GLU A 78 -5.64 -10.74 0.84
CA GLU A 78 -4.58 -10.17 1.69
C GLU A 78 -4.89 -8.71 1.98
N LEU A 79 -4.46 -8.27 3.17
CA LEU A 79 -4.45 -6.86 3.56
C LEU A 79 -3.16 -6.59 4.33
N GLU A 80 -2.37 -5.68 3.79
CA GLU A 80 -1.16 -5.15 4.43
C GLU A 80 -1.25 -3.62 4.49
N VAL A 81 -0.85 -3.05 5.62
CA VAL A 81 -0.73 -1.60 5.82
C VAL A 81 0.69 -1.29 6.26
N CYS A 82 1.38 -0.46 5.48
CA CYS A 82 2.72 0.01 5.75
C CYS A 82 2.67 1.48 6.16
N THR A 83 3.27 1.80 7.31
CA THR A 83 3.28 3.15 7.90
C THR A 83 4.69 3.71 7.86
N ARG A 84 4.84 5.01 7.60
CA ARG A 84 6.17 5.65 7.63
C ARG A 84 6.85 5.45 8.97
N LEU A 85 8.17 5.31 8.93
CA LEU A 85 9.04 5.28 10.10
C LEU A 85 10.23 6.22 9.88
N ASP A 86 10.84 6.67 10.96
CA ASP A 86 12.09 7.40 10.87
C ASP A 86 13.24 6.41 10.67
N TRP A 87 14.13 6.73 9.72
CA TRP A 87 15.24 5.85 9.35
C TRP A 87 16.44 6.60 8.79
N LEU A 88 17.58 5.93 8.91
CA LEU A 88 18.85 6.35 8.33
C LEU A 88 19.10 5.54 7.06
N SER A 89 19.63 6.22 6.04
CA SER A 89 20.02 5.62 4.76
C SER A 89 21.24 6.35 4.22
N GLU A 90 22.19 5.59 3.69
CA GLU A 90 23.35 6.10 2.95
C GLU A 90 23.15 6.04 1.43
N LEU A 91 22.00 5.55 0.96
CA LEU A 91 21.72 5.50 -0.48
C LEU A 91 21.55 6.93 -1.02
N PRO A 92 22.22 7.32 -2.12
CA PRO A 92 22.11 8.65 -2.72
C PRO A 92 20.83 8.80 -3.58
N LEU A 93 19.70 8.28 -3.09
CA LEU A 93 18.41 8.30 -3.78
C LEU A 93 17.46 9.30 -3.09
N PRO A 94 16.61 10.02 -3.82
CA PRO A 94 15.54 10.84 -3.23
C PRO A 94 14.66 10.02 -2.29
N ARG A 95 14.26 10.62 -1.16
CA ARG A 95 13.32 9.99 -0.21
C ARG A 95 11.88 10.25 -0.65
N GLU A 96 11.08 9.19 -0.66
CA GLU A 96 9.64 9.26 -0.81
C GLU A 96 8.98 9.68 0.52
N ASP A 97 7.86 10.40 0.46
CA ASP A 97 7.23 10.99 1.65
C ASP A 97 5.83 10.45 2.00
N ALA A 98 5.34 9.44 1.26
CA ALA A 98 4.05 8.81 1.53
C ALA A 98 3.91 8.40 3.01
N VAL A 99 2.93 8.95 3.73
CA VAL A 99 2.80 8.68 5.17
C VAL A 99 2.27 7.28 5.47
N GLN A 100 1.58 6.70 4.49
CA GLN A 100 1.03 5.36 4.55
C GLN A 100 0.92 4.77 3.15
N ARG A 101 1.12 3.45 3.06
CA ARG A 101 0.71 2.64 1.92
C ARG A 101 -0.16 1.49 2.40
N ASN A 102 -1.10 1.04 1.60
CA ASN A 102 -1.77 -0.23 1.83
C ASN A 102 -1.88 -1.04 0.56
N LYS A 103 -1.90 -2.35 0.76
CA LYS A 103 -2.04 -3.36 -0.28
C LYS A 103 -3.25 -4.20 0.07
N VAL A 104 -4.19 -4.30 -0.85
CA VAL A 104 -5.24 -5.33 -0.79
C VAL A 104 -5.14 -6.24 -2.01
N VAL A 105 -5.37 -7.53 -1.81
CA VAL A 105 -5.23 -8.54 -2.87
C VAL A 105 -6.53 -9.27 -3.07
N PHE A 106 -6.86 -9.53 -4.34
CA PHE A 106 -8.01 -10.30 -4.80
C PHE A 106 -7.54 -11.37 -5.79
N ASP A 107 -8.40 -12.35 -6.08
CA ASP A 107 -8.09 -13.38 -7.07
C ASP A 107 -7.93 -12.80 -8.48
N ASP A 108 -8.74 -11.79 -8.82
CA ASP A 108 -8.79 -11.18 -10.14
C ASP A 108 -9.34 -9.74 -10.08
N ALA A 109 -9.29 -9.05 -11.23
CA ALA A 109 -9.78 -7.67 -11.35
C ALA A 109 -11.30 -7.55 -11.21
N ALA A 110 -12.06 -8.61 -11.53
CA ALA A 110 -13.51 -8.62 -11.35
C ALA A 110 -13.89 -8.62 -9.87
N SER A 111 -13.16 -9.38 -9.05
CA SER A 111 -13.30 -9.43 -7.60
C SER A 111 -12.95 -8.08 -6.95
N LEU A 112 -11.87 -7.44 -7.39
CA LEU A 112 -11.55 -6.06 -6.98
C LEU A 112 -12.70 -5.10 -7.34
N THR A 113 -13.19 -5.16 -8.57
CA THR A 113 -14.28 -4.30 -9.05
C THR A 113 -15.53 -4.49 -8.18
N ALA A 114 -15.93 -5.74 -7.92
CA ALA A 114 -17.07 -6.03 -7.04
C ALA A 114 -16.87 -5.48 -5.62
N ALA A 115 -15.67 -5.60 -5.06
CA ALA A 115 -15.32 -5.04 -3.76
C ALA A 115 -15.43 -3.50 -3.74
N LEU A 116 -15.00 -2.83 -4.80
CA LEU A 116 -15.10 -1.36 -4.94
C LEU A 116 -16.55 -0.85 -5.10
N HIS A 117 -17.48 -1.70 -5.54
CA HIS A 117 -18.91 -1.35 -5.63
C HIS A 117 -19.74 -1.84 -4.42
N SER A 118 -19.09 -2.48 -3.45
CA SER A 118 -19.76 -3.09 -2.30
C SER A 118 -20.34 -2.07 -1.30
N PRO A 119 -21.33 -2.46 -0.47
CA PRO A 119 -21.77 -1.67 0.67
C PRO A 119 -20.62 -1.30 1.62
N THR A 120 -19.70 -2.24 1.87
CA THR A 120 -18.51 -2.01 2.69
C THR A 120 -17.65 -0.87 2.15
N ARG A 121 -17.50 -0.73 0.82
CA ARG A 121 -16.75 0.39 0.24
C ARG A 121 -17.45 1.73 0.44
N ARG A 122 -18.78 1.76 0.54
CA ARG A 122 -19.56 2.96 0.90
C ARG A 122 -19.32 3.35 2.36
N GLU A 123 -19.34 2.38 3.28
CA GLU A 123 -18.98 2.60 4.68
C GLU A 123 -17.54 3.15 4.81
N MET A 124 -16.58 2.59 4.08
CA MET A 124 -15.21 3.11 4.04
C MET A 124 -15.12 4.55 3.52
N ARG A 125 -15.99 4.95 2.59
CA ARG A 125 -16.05 6.34 2.11
C ARG A 125 -16.58 7.26 3.20
N GLN A 126 -17.66 6.89 3.87
CA GLN A 126 -18.22 7.64 4.99
C GLN A 126 -17.20 7.81 6.13
N ASP A 127 -16.47 6.75 6.46
CA ASP A 127 -15.37 6.80 7.43
C ASP A 127 -14.28 7.80 7.00
N SER A 128 -13.91 7.79 5.72
CA SER A 128 -12.94 8.77 5.16
C SER A 128 -13.43 10.22 5.31
N ASP A 129 -14.74 10.46 5.13
CA ASP A 129 -15.35 11.79 5.28
C ASP A 129 -15.31 12.29 6.74
N THR A 130 -15.22 11.36 7.71
CA THR A 130 -15.11 11.66 9.15
C THR A 130 -13.68 11.58 9.70
N SER A 131 -12.71 11.30 8.83
CA SER A 131 -11.32 11.10 9.25
C SER A 131 -10.66 12.41 9.73
N PRO A 132 -9.64 12.32 10.61
CA PRO A 132 -8.88 13.50 11.01
C PRO A 132 -8.31 14.26 9.81
N PRO A 133 -8.13 15.60 9.90
CA PRO A 133 -7.68 16.41 8.77
C PRO A 133 -6.38 15.92 8.13
N PHE A 134 -6.41 15.79 6.80
CA PHE A 134 -5.30 15.34 5.98
C PHE A 134 -5.18 16.23 4.74
N GLU A 135 -4.04 16.88 4.56
CA GLU A 135 -3.73 17.65 3.36
C GLU A 135 -3.09 16.74 2.31
N GLY A 136 -3.54 16.84 1.04
CA GLY A 136 -3.07 16.01 -0.06
C GLY A 136 -4.12 14.98 -0.46
N GLY A 137 -3.69 13.78 -0.83
CA GLY A 137 -4.63 12.74 -1.25
C GLY A 137 -4.04 11.34 -1.25
N ASN A 138 -4.71 10.46 -1.97
CA ASN A 138 -4.22 9.11 -2.22
C ASN A 138 -4.29 8.76 -3.71
N VAL A 139 -3.35 7.93 -4.13
CA VAL A 139 -3.28 7.36 -5.48
C VAL A 139 -3.53 5.87 -5.39
N HIS A 140 -4.14 5.33 -6.43
CA HIS A 140 -4.59 3.95 -6.46
C HIS A 140 -4.12 3.26 -7.74
N TYR A 141 -3.49 2.10 -7.59
CA TYR A 141 -2.95 1.33 -8.72
C TYR A 141 -3.43 -0.12 -8.65
N PRO A 142 -4.38 -0.52 -9.52
CA PRO A 142 -4.66 -1.93 -9.75
C PRO A 142 -3.53 -2.55 -10.57
N MET A 143 -3.00 -3.68 -10.11
CA MET A 143 -1.87 -4.37 -10.72
C MET A 143 -2.16 -5.86 -10.84
N THR A 144 -1.81 -6.46 -11.97
CA THR A 144 -1.66 -7.91 -12.06
C THR A 144 -0.37 -8.31 -11.37
N THR A 145 -0.44 -9.19 -10.38
CA THR A 145 0.73 -9.61 -9.59
C THR A 145 0.88 -11.12 -9.61
N TYR A 146 2.11 -11.60 -9.53
CA TYR A 146 2.43 -13.03 -9.44
C TYR A 146 3.60 -13.19 -8.47
N ARG A 147 3.73 -14.38 -7.86
CA ARG A 147 4.90 -14.71 -7.04
C ARG A 147 6.02 -15.21 -7.96
N VAL A 148 7.19 -14.61 -7.84
CA VAL A 148 8.45 -15.10 -8.41
C VAL A 148 9.03 -16.13 -7.43
N ALA A 149 9.49 -17.26 -7.95
CA ALA A 149 10.11 -18.34 -7.17
C ALA A 149 11.55 -18.00 -6.76
#